data_AF-A0A0D2UV75-F1
#
_entry.id   AF-A0A0D2UV75-F1
#
_cell.length_a   1.000
_cell.length_b   1.000
_cell.length_c   1.000
_cell.angle_alpha   90.00
_cell.angle_beta   90.00
_cell.angle_gamma   90.00
#
_symmetry.space_group_name_H-M   'P 1'
#
loop_
_entity.id
_entity.type
_entity.pdbx_description
1 polymer ?
#
loop_
_entity_poly.entity_id
_entity_poly.type
_entity_poly.pdbx_seq_one_letter_code
_entity_poly.pdbx_strand_id
1 'polypeptide(L)'
;MKPSAAERPHVGSSEEEIPVYLKLVKTVAWKVKPTETVKDLKALLYEKGIVSETIRDLCFAGKLLTDDERLVDHGIQRNSTLHLLLQNFDVVKLHIKIPSEQRTIIVEARANDTVESIKSLIEVTEGIQLNRFSLIYEGKLLEEDWSLSSLDVKNESTICVVFSQTDVLSIYVKALSGKVAKLKVKVTFSVADVKAIADTMLGTSAGSLFYLGQQLEDSKILACYDIKEESMLQILHPLFQVFVKTWSGRTLTLDVQQNMTVQDVKDKIFKKLKIPVHLQSIIFSGKRLEGGRDLASYRIQKHSTLSMVLAPSSTIMRIEVGKITSSISHFSTVRTVKEMIRSKKGITVKEILYGEKALDDEFSLEHYGINKETELTV
;
A
#
# COMPACT_ATOMS: atom_id res chain seq x y z
N MET A 1 51.50 -50.53 46.78
CA MET A 1 50.32 -51.25 47.31
C MET A 1 49.56 -50.28 48.21
N LYS A 2 48.28 -50.04 47.90
CA LYS A 2 47.37 -49.26 48.74
C LYS A 2 47.09 -49.99 50.06
N PRO A 3 46.78 -49.25 51.13
CA PRO A 3 45.70 -49.67 52.01
C PRO A 3 44.68 -48.55 52.23
N SER A 4 43.44 -48.92 51.92
CA SER A 4 42.17 -48.66 52.62
C SER A 4 41.94 -47.27 53.24
N ALA A 5 41.03 -46.53 52.61
CA ALA A 5 40.27 -45.48 53.26
C ALA A 5 39.34 -46.10 54.32
N ALA A 6 39.35 -45.54 55.53
CA ALA A 6 38.30 -45.71 56.52
C ALA A 6 37.45 -44.43 56.50
N GLU A 7 36.17 -44.61 56.18
CA GLU A 7 35.15 -43.58 56.07
C GLU A 7 34.93 -42.85 57.39
N ARG A 8 34.81 -41.52 57.31
CA ARG A 8 34.05 -40.71 58.29
C ARG A 8 32.68 -40.42 57.66
N PRO A 9 31.57 -40.49 58.41
CA PRO A 9 30.24 -40.40 57.84
C PRO A 9 29.96 -38.97 57.36
N HIS A 10 29.75 -38.83 56.05
CA HIS A 10 29.08 -37.68 55.45
C HIS A 10 27.61 -37.71 55.87
N VAL A 11 27.21 -36.82 56.79
CA VAL A 11 25.79 -36.50 57.00
C VAL A 11 25.35 -35.62 55.84
N GLY A 12 25.03 -36.25 54.71
CA GLY A 12 24.22 -35.66 53.66
C GLY A 12 22.76 -35.96 53.99
N SER A 13 22.08 -35.10 54.74
CA SER A 13 20.62 -35.15 54.79
C SER A 13 20.12 -34.67 53.43
N SER A 14 19.71 -35.60 52.57
CA SER A 14 18.88 -35.29 51.42
C SER A 14 17.54 -34.79 51.95
N GLU A 15 17.42 -33.49 52.17
CA GLU A 15 16.14 -32.90 52.57
C GLU A 15 15.14 -33.09 51.44
N GLU A 16 14.04 -33.76 51.76
CA GLU A 16 12.97 -34.08 50.83
C GLU A 16 12.21 -32.78 50.50
N GLU A 17 12.16 -32.43 49.21
CA GLU A 17 11.40 -31.27 48.74
C GLU A 17 9.90 -31.48 49.00
N ILE A 18 9.28 -30.52 49.67
CA ILE A 18 7.84 -30.57 49.95
C ILE A 18 7.08 -29.75 48.89
N PRO A 19 5.98 -30.28 48.33
CA PRO A 19 5.09 -29.47 47.50
C PRO A 19 4.35 -28.45 48.37
N VAL A 20 4.34 -27.21 47.93
CA VAL A 20 3.66 -26.06 48.53
C VAL A 20 2.89 -25.33 47.43
N TYR A 21 1.70 -24.84 47.72
CA TYR A 21 0.82 -24.20 46.75
C TYR A 21 0.90 -22.68 46.89
N LEU A 22 1.09 -22.00 45.77
CA LEU A 22 1.18 -20.54 45.69
C LEU A 22 -0.07 -19.99 45.03
N LYS A 23 -0.77 -19.09 45.71
CA LYS A 23 -2.04 -18.51 45.26
C LYS A 23 -1.90 -17.00 45.03
N LEU A 24 -1.89 -16.60 43.75
CA LEU A 24 -2.13 -15.21 43.29
C LEU A 24 -3.57 -15.05 42.78
N VAL A 25 -3.81 -15.63 41.58
CA VAL A 25 -5.09 -15.67 40.83
C VAL A 25 -5.39 -17.11 40.39
N LYS A 26 -4.35 -17.87 40.04
CA LYS A 26 -4.37 -19.34 39.91
C LYS A 26 -3.48 -19.94 41.00
N THR A 27 -3.82 -21.15 41.43
CA THR A 27 -3.00 -21.90 42.40
C THR A 27 -1.97 -22.73 41.65
N VAL A 28 -0.69 -22.56 41.95
CA VAL A 28 0.40 -23.29 41.31
C VAL A 28 1.17 -24.10 42.37
N ALA A 29 1.47 -25.36 42.07
CA ALA A 29 2.24 -26.23 42.96
C ALA A 29 3.75 -26.02 42.76
N TRP A 30 4.47 -25.78 43.84
CA TRP A 30 5.91 -25.52 43.87
C TRP A 30 6.61 -26.51 44.77
N LYS A 31 7.80 -26.96 44.40
CA LYS A 31 8.64 -27.79 45.27
C LYS A 31 9.66 -26.89 45.94
N VAL A 32 9.69 -26.94 47.28
CA VAL A 32 10.57 -26.11 48.10
C VAL A 32 11.19 -26.98 49.18
N LYS A 33 12.39 -26.62 49.63
CA LYS A 33 12.96 -27.29 50.80
C LYS A 33 12.44 -26.63 52.06
N PRO A 34 12.05 -27.40 53.09
CA PRO A 34 11.52 -26.80 54.32
C PRO A 34 12.48 -25.80 54.99
N THR A 35 13.79 -26.01 54.85
CA THR A 35 14.83 -25.15 55.44
C THR A 35 15.18 -23.90 54.65
N GLU A 36 14.65 -23.76 53.42
CA GLU A 36 14.83 -22.55 52.61
C GLU A 36 14.16 -21.35 53.30
N THR A 37 14.76 -20.19 53.08
CA THR A 37 14.20 -18.93 53.55
C THR A 37 13.12 -18.42 52.61
N VAL A 38 12.30 -17.52 53.11
CA VAL A 38 11.32 -16.78 52.30
C VAL A 38 12.00 -16.03 51.16
N LYS A 39 13.23 -15.53 51.38
CA LYS A 39 14.07 -14.90 50.35
C LYS A 39 14.46 -15.87 49.24
N ASP A 40 14.88 -17.09 49.58
CA ASP A 40 15.24 -18.11 48.59
C ASP A 40 14.03 -18.50 47.74
N LEU A 41 12.85 -18.62 48.36
CA LEU A 41 11.59 -18.85 47.66
C LEU A 41 11.24 -17.70 46.69
N LYS A 42 11.42 -16.43 47.12
CA LYS A 42 11.20 -15.27 46.24
C LYS A 42 12.19 -15.25 45.06
N ALA A 43 13.45 -15.60 45.28
CA ALA A 43 14.47 -15.69 44.23
C ALA A 43 14.14 -16.78 43.20
N LEU A 44 13.68 -17.96 43.66
CA LEU A 44 13.25 -19.05 42.78
C LEU A 44 12.04 -18.68 41.91
N LEU A 45 11.11 -17.89 42.47
CA LEU A 45 9.95 -17.41 41.74
C LEU A 45 10.30 -16.36 40.68
N TYR A 46 11.32 -15.54 40.95
CA TYR A 46 11.90 -14.60 39.98
C TYR A 46 12.59 -15.33 38.83
N GLU A 47 13.45 -16.32 39.12
CA GLU A 47 14.16 -17.11 38.10
C GLU A 47 13.20 -17.87 37.16
N LYS A 48 12.05 -18.31 37.68
CA LYS A 48 11.03 -19.03 36.92
C LYS A 48 10.06 -18.13 36.15
N GLY A 49 10.28 -16.81 36.15
CA GLY A 49 9.48 -15.84 35.40
C GLY A 49 8.02 -15.71 35.88
N ILE A 50 7.72 -16.22 37.08
CA ILE A 50 6.39 -16.05 37.72
C ILE A 50 6.30 -14.68 38.39
N VAL A 51 7.44 -14.08 38.72
CA VAL A 51 7.56 -12.84 39.47
C VAL A 51 8.39 -11.85 38.66
N SER A 52 7.76 -10.75 38.24
CA SER A 52 8.45 -9.47 38.01
C SER A 52 8.61 -8.78 39.37
N GLU A 53 9.39 -7.69 39.48
CA GLU A 53 9.68 -6.90 40.70
C GLU A 53 8.44 -6.44 41.53
N THR A 54 7.24 -6.82 41.10
CA THR A 54 5.89 -6.52 41.58
C THR A 54 5.40 -7.32 42.82
N ILE A 55 6.15 -8.31 43.32
CA ILE A 55 5.74 -9.09 44.51
C ILE A 55 6.71 -8.83 45.65
N ARG A 56 6.22 -8.17 46.71
CA ARG A 56 7.02 -7.93 47.90
C ARG A 56 6.80 -8.97 48.99
N ASP A 57 5.57 -9.48 49.18
CA ASP A 57 5.22 -10.20 50.41
C ASP A 57 4.51 -11.54 50.21
N LEU A 58 4.91 -12.53 51.02
CA LEU A 58 4.26 -13.83 51.15
C LEU A 58 3.49 -13.85 52.45
N CYS A 59 2.27 -14.36 52.42
CA CYS A 59 1.44 -14.52 53.60
C CYS A 59 1.04 -15.99 53.78
N PHE A 60 1.15 -16.49 55.01
CA PHE A 60 0.68 -17.82 55.40
C PHE A 60 -0.17 -17.72 56.68
N ALA A 61 -1.35 -18.33 56.67
CA ALA A 61 -2.30 -18.31 57.80
C ALA A 61 -2.61 -16.90 58.36
N GLY A 62 -2.61 -15.87 57.51
CA GLY A 62 -2.85 -14.47 57.91
C GLY A 62 -1.63 -13.75 58.50
N LYS A 63 -0.46 -14.40 58.56
CA LYS A 63 0.81 -13.79 58.98
C LYS A 63 1.69 -13.49 57.77
N LEU A 64 2.27 -12.28 57.76
CA LEU A 64 3.29 -11.86 56.80
C LEU A 64 4.60 -12.62 57.07
N LEU A 65 5.20 -13.18 56.03
CA LEU A 65 6.47 -13.88 56.11
C LEU A 65 7.61 -12.92 55.73
N THR A 66 8.64 -12.83 56.57
CA THR A 66 9.79 -11.96 56.32
C THR A 66 10.95 -12.73 55.69
N ASP A 67 11.81 -12.04 54.93
CA ASP A 67 12.80 -12.64 54.03
C ASP A 67 13.79 -13.60 54.72
N ASP A 68 14.17 -13.30 55.96
CA ASP A 68 15.19 -14.05 56.70
C ASP A 68 14.63 -15.26 57.48
N GLU A 69 13.30 -15.46 57.48
CA GLU A 69 12.64 -16.55 58.19
C GLU A 69 12.60 -17.83 57.35
N ARG A 70 12.80 -18.99 57.99
CA ARG A 70 12.67 -20.29 57.30
C ARG A 70 11.21 -20.67 57.17
N LEU A 71 10.88 -21.39 56.10
CA LEU A 71 9.50 -21.84 55.86
C LEU A 71 9.00 -22.76 57.00
N VAL A 72 9.86 -23.62 57.57
CA VAL A 72 9.47 -24.47 58.71
C VAL A 72 9.07 -23.70 59.96
N ASP A 73 9.69 -22.54 60.19
CA ASP A 73 9.47 -21.75 61.41
C ASP A 73 8.05 -21.17 61.48
N HIS A 74 7.37 -21.15 60.33
CA HIS A 74 6.00 -20.68 60.15
C HIS A 74 4.97 -21.81 60.07
N GLY A 75 5.38 -23.05 60.34
CA GLY A 75 4.50 -24.22 60.25
C GLY A 75 4.07 -24.56 58.83
N ILE A 76 4.84 -24.13 57.82
CA ILE A 76 4.58 -24.45 56.41
C ILE A 76 5.01 -25.90 56.17
N GLN A 77 4.01 -26.75 55.99
CA GLN A 77 4.17 -28.19 55.76
C GLN A 77 3.83 -28.58 54.31
N ARG A 78 4.02 -29.85 53.97
CA ARG A 78 3.60 -30.44 52.70
C ARG A 78 2.13 -30.08 52.41
N ASN A 79 1.89 -29.59 51.20
CA ASN A 79 0.60 -29.12 50.68
C ASN A 79 0.06 -27.82 51.32
N SER A 80 0.88 -27.07 52.05
CA SER A 80 0.49 -25.74 52.55
C SER A 80 0.21 -24.78 51.38
N THR A 81 -0.73 -23.85 51.57
CA THR A 81 -1.03 -22.81 50.58
C THR A 81 -0.57 -21.45 51.09
N LEU A 82 0.36 -20.80 50.39
CA LEU A 82 0.77 -19.42 50.65
C LEU A 82 0.03 -18.48 49.69
N HIS A 83 -0.33 -17.33 50.22
CA HIS A 83 -0.94 -16.25 49.47
C HIS A 83 0.13 -15.24 49.09
N LEU A 84 0.24 -14.97 47.79
CA LEU A 84 1.13 -13.97 47.25
C LEU A 84 0.40 -12.63 47.25
N LEU A 85 0.93 -11.66 47.98
CA LEU A 85 0.39 -10.30 48.01
C LEU A 85 1.08 -9.48 46.92
N LEU A 86 0.30 -9.13 45.89
CA LEU A 86 0.71 -8.14 44.89
C LEU A 86 0.72 -6.76 45.54
N GLN A 87 1.79 -6.00 45.35
CA GLN A 87 1.83 -4.62 45.84
C GLN A 87 0.78 -3.80 45.06
N ASN A 88 -0.09 -3.09 45.78
CA ASN A 88 -0.78 -1.94 45.21
C ASN A 88 0.31 -0.93 44.81
N PHE A 89 0.56 -0.77 43.52
CA PHE A 89 1.44 0.28 43.04
C PHE A 89 0.90 1.63 43.49
N ASP A 90 1.77 2.49 44.00
CA ASP A 90 1.45 3.91 44.15
C ASP A 90 1.08 4.43 42.76
N VAL A 91 -0.22 4.58 42.54
CA VAL A 91 -0.76 5.15 41.31
C VAL A 91 -0.21 6.57 41.22
N VAL A 92 0.60 6.82 40.19
CA VAL A 92 1.14 8.14 39.90
C VAL A 92 0.09 8.87 39.07
N LYS A 93 -0.44 9.95 39.63
CA LYS A 93 -1.31 10.87 38.90
C LYS A 93 -0.45 11.82 38.09
N LEU A 94 -0.63 11.82 36.78
CA LEU A 94 0.08 12.68 35.86
C LEU A 94 -0.86 13.76 35.33
N HIS A 95 -0.41 15.00 35.40
CA HIS A 95 -1.07 16.13 34.75
C HIS A 95 -0.58 16.24 33.31
N ILE A 96 -1.40 15.80 32.37
CA ILE A 96 -1.08 15.89 30.94
C ILE A 96 -1.60 17.24 30.42
N LYS A 97 -0.68 18.17 30.20
CA LYS A 97 -1.00 19.51 29.68
C LYS A 97 -1.02 19.48 28.16
N ILE A 98 -2.11 19.97 27.57
CA ILE A 98 -2.29 20.11 26.11
C ILE A 98 -2.30 21.62 25.79
N PRO A 99 -1.14 22.23 25.47
CA PRO A 99 -1.03 23.68 25.34
C PRO A 99 -1.88 24.28 24.22
N SER A 100 -2.03 23.55 23.10
CA SER A 100 -2.83 24.00 21.94
C SER A 100 -4.31 24.18 22.27
N GLU A 101 -4.81 23.42 23.23
CA GLU A 101 -6.23 23.43 23.65
C GLU A 101 -6.41 24.11 25.01
N GLN A 102 -5.32 24.65 25.59
CA GLN A 102 -5.30 25.32 26.89
C GLN A 102 -5.95 24.51 28.01
N ARG A 103 -5.81 23.16 27.98
CA ARG A 103 -6.40 22.26 28.98
C ARG A 103 -5.39 21.28 29.57
N THR A 104 -5.77 20.67 30.68
CA THR A 104 -4.97 19.65 31.38
C THR A 104 -5.89 18.50 31.78
N ILE A 105 -5.43 17.29 31.57
CA ILE A 105 -6.15 16.06 31.92
C ILE A 105 -5.33 15.27 32.94
N ILE A 106 -5.98 14.37 33.66
CA ILE A 106 -5.32 13.52 34.65
C ILE A 106 -5.26 12.11 34.07
N VAL A 107 -4.05 11.55 33.99
CA VAL A 107 -3.82 10.15 33.63
C VAL A 107 -3.22 9.44 34.83
N GLU A 108 -3.83 8.33 35.22
CA GLU A 108 -3.33 7.45 36.26
C GLU A 108 -2.41 6.40 35.63
N ALA A 109 -1.13 6.41 36.03
CA ALA A 109 -0.11 5.50 35.53
C ALA A 109 0.66 4.85 36.67
N ARG A 110 1.41 3.80 36.36
CA ARG A 110 2.31 3.12 37.31
C ARG A 110 3.73 3.58 37.07
N ALA A 111 4.56 3.59 38.12
CA ALA A 111 5.96 3.99 38.02
C ALA A 111 6.75 3.21 36.95
N ASN A 112 6.36 1.99 36.61
CA ASN A 112 7.02 1.17 35.59
C ASN A 112 6.39 1.28 34.19
N ASP A 113 5.33 2.05 34.02
CA ASP A 113 4.74 2.27 32.70
C ASP A 113 5.71 3.05 31.81
N THR A 114 5.82 2.63 30.56
CA THR A 114 6.64 3.29 29.54
C THR A 114 5.94 4.51 28.96
N VAL A 115 6.69 5.40 28.33
CA VAL A 115 6.16 6.53 27.57
C VAL A 115 5.16 6.07 26.50
N GLU A 116 5.45 4.96 25.79
CA GLU A 116 4.50 4.35 24.85
C GLU A 116 3.17 3.98 25.54
N SER A 117 3.26 3.33 26.70
CA SER A 117 2.07 2.94 27.49
C SER A 117 1.26 4.16 27.93
N ILE A 118 1.92 5.25 28.31
CA ILE A 118 1.27 6.52 28.68
C ILE A 118 0.60 7.16 27.47
N LYS A 119 1.23 7.13 26.30
CA LYS A 119 0.59 7.60 25.06
C LYS A 119 -0.67 6.80 24.74
N SER A 120 -0.65 5.47 24.94
CA SER A 120 -1.86 4.64 24.80
C SER A 120 -2.95 5.02 25.81
N LEU A 121 -2.59 5.35 27.05
CA LEU A 121 -3.56 5.84 28.05
C LEU A 121 -4.19 7.19 27.65
N ILE A 122 -3.38 8.12 27.13
CA ILE A 122 -3.86 9.40 26.60
C ILE A 122 -4.77 9.18 25.38
N GLU A 123 -4.43 8.25 24.49
CA GLU A 123 -5.27 7.90 23.34
C GLU A 123 -6.63 7.35 23.77
N VAL A 124 -6.67 6.46 24.77
CA VAL A 124 -7.93 5.92 25.32
C VAL A 124 -8.76 7.01 25.99
N THR A 125 -8.11 7.96 26.67
CA THR A 125 -8.79 9.02 27.43
C THR A 125 -9.32 10.13 26.53
N GLU A 126 -8.56 10.52 25.51
CA GLU A 126 -8.84 11.71 24.69
C GLU A 126 -9.14 11.43 23.20
N GLY A 127 -8.94 10.20 22.73
CA GLY A 127 -9.10 9.86 21.31
C GLY A 127 -8.00 10.46 20.41
N ILE A 128 -6.89 10.94 20.99
CA ILE A 128 -5.75 11.45 20.23
C ILE A 128 -4.84 10.27 19.86
N GLN A 129 -4.68 10.01 18.56
CA GLN A 129 -3.82 8.92 18.08
C GLN A 129 -2.37 9.07 18.57
N LEU A 130 -1.79 7.97 19.08
CA LEU A 130 -0.45 7.91 19.70
C LEU A 130 0.70 8.44 18.83
N ASN A 131 0.53 8.42 17.50
CA ASN A 131 1.54 8.87 16.53
C ASN A 131 1.47 10.38 16.19
N ARG A 132 0.49 11.11 16.72
CA ARG A 132 0.27 12.54 16.42
C ARG A 132 0.89 13.48 17.44
N PHE A 133 1.54 12.94 18.47
CA PHE A 133 2.11 13.74 19.52
C PHE A 133 3.32 13.07 20.19
N SER A 134 4.14 13.92 20.77
CA SER A 134 5.28 13.56 21.61
C SER A 134 5.07 14.12 23.01
N LEU A 135 5.64 13.46 24.00
CA LEU A 135 5.59 13.88 25.38
C LEU A 135 6.88 14.61 25.76
N ILE A 136 6.75 15.72 26.50
CA ILE A 136 7.85 16.50 27.02
C ILE A 136 7.71 16.62 28.53
N TYR A 137 8.76 16.25 29.26
CA TYR A 137 8.85 16.41 30.71
C TYR A 137 10.15 17.15 31.06
N GLU A 138 10.05 18.19 31.90
CA GLU A 138 11.17 19.06 32.28
C GLU A 138 12.02 19.57 31.09
N GLY A 139 11.37 19.86 29.96
CA GLY A 139 12.03 20.35 28.75
C GLY A 139 12.75 19.28 27.93
N LYS A 140 12.68 18.00 28.31
CA LYS A 140 13.23 16.88 27.55
C LYS A 140 12.13 16.18 26.75
N LEU A 141 12.43 15.90 25.48
CA LEU A 141 11.61 15.02 24.64
C LEU A 141 11.75 13.59 25.14
N LEU A 142 10.63 12.94 25.43
CA LEU A 142 10.61 11.59 25.97
C LEU A 142 10.63 10.54 24.85
N GLU A 143 11.50 9.54 24.97
CA GLU A 143 11.55 8.38 24.07
C GLU A 143 10.57 7.28 24.53
N GLU A 144 10.08 6.45 23.60
CA GLU A 144 8.95 5.53 23.81
C GLU A 144 9.23 4.43 24.85
N ASP A 145 10.48 3.99 24.96
CA ASP A 145 10.95 2.90 25.81
C ASP A 145 11.30 3.34 27.24
N TRP A 146 11.34 4.65 27.51
CA TRP A 146 11.64 5.18 28.84
C TRP A 146 10.47 4.93 29.80
N SER A 147 10.75 4.46 31.03
CA SER A 147 9.74 4.30 32.09
C SER A 147 9.62 5.55 32.95
N LEU A 148 8.48 5.77 33.60
CA LEU A 148 8.31 6.88 34.57
C LEU A 148 9.35 6.85 35.70
N SER A 149 9.70 5.65 36.18
CA SER A 149 10.70 5.43 37.21
C SER A 149 12.10 5.81 36.74
N SER A 150 12.44 5.54 35.47
CA SER A 150 13.73 5.96 34.88
C SER A 150 13.83 7.47 34.71
N LEU A 151 12.68 8.15 34.66
CA LEU A 151 12.56 9.59 34.45
C LEU A 151 12.41 10.39 35.76
N ASP A 152 12.43 9.71 36.92
CA ASP A 152 12.16 10.28 38.25
C ASP A 152 10.85 11.10 38.30
N VAL A 153 9.84 10.66 37.56
CA VAL A 153 8.55 11.35 37.49
C VAL A 153 7.80 11.16 38.80
N LYS A 154 7.55 12.27 39.50
CA LYS A 154 6.84 12.27 40.80
C LYS A 154 5.33 12.30 40.62
N ASN A 155 4.60 11.90 41.65
CA ASN A 155 3.15 12.08 41.71
C ASN A 155 2.75 13.55 41.50
N GLU A 156 1.66 13.79 40.77
CA GLU A 156 1.15 15.10 40.35
C GLU A 156 2.05 15.87 39.35
N SER A 157 3.08 15.23 38.80
CA SER A 157 3.97 15.83 37.79
C SER A 157 3.23 16.21 36.52
N THR A 158 3.68 17.30 35.88
CA THR A 158 3.10 17.78 34.62
C THR A 158 3.93 17.34 33.41
N ILE A 159 3.31 16.62 32.48
CA ILE A 159 3.90 16.25 31.19
C ILE A 159 3.18 17.07 30.11
N CYS A 160 3.93 17.71 29.23
CA CYS A 160 3.37 18.47 28.12
C CYS A 160 3.22 17.59 26.88
N VAL A 161 2.05 17.67 26.25
CA VAL A 161 1.79 17.10 24.91
C VAL A 161 2.20 18.12 23.86
N VAL A 162 3.06 17.71 22.94
CA VAL A 162 3.40 18.48 21.74
C VAL A 162 2.94 17.70 20.52
N PHE A 163 2.04 18.29 19.74
CA PHE A 163 1.57 17.67 18.51
C PHE A 163 2.68 17.67 17.47
N SER A 164 3.12 16.48 17.10
CA SER A 164 4.04 16.22 16.01
C SER A 164 3.17 15.71 14.86
N GLN A 165 3.02 16.46 13.78
CA GLN A 165 2.33 15.93 12.60
C GLN A 165 3.04 14.64 12.19
N THR A 166 2.28 13.58 11.93
CA THR A 166 2.82 12.29 11.53
C THR A 166 3.72 12.52 10.31
N ASP A 167 5.04 12.46 10.52
CA ASP A 167 5.99 12.74 9.45
C ASP A 167 5.82 11.77 8.29
N VAL A 168 5.22 10.59 8.54
CA VAL A 168 5.00 9.51 7.59
C VAL A 168 3.51 9.19 7.49
N LEU A 169 2.99 9.16 6.26
CA LEU A 169 1.63 8.77 5.92
C LEU A 169 1.62 7.46 5.13
N SER A 170 0.61 6.62 5.36
CA SER A 170 0.24 5.55 4.42
C SER A 170 -0.80 6.07 3.43
N ILE A 171 -0.48 6.16 2.15
CA ILE A 171 -1.39 6.60 1.09
C ILE A 171 -1.59 5.51 0.04
N TYR A 172 -2.66 5.61 -0.74
CA TYR A 172 -2.95 4.74 -1.87
C TYR A 172 -2.82 5.51 -3.17
N VAL A 173 -2.13 4.93 -4.16
CA VAL A 173 -2.00 5.51 -5.50
C VAL A 173 -2.62 4.56 -6.51
N LYS A 174 -3.67 5.02 -7.20
CA LYS A 174 -4.39 4.26 -8.22
C LYS A 174 -3.95 4.65 -9.63
N ALA A 175 -3.52 3.67 -10.41
CA ALA A 175 -3.24 3.84 -11.84
C ALA A 175 -4.52 3.78 -12.69
N LEU A 176 -4.45 4.30 -13.92
CA LEU A 176 -5.53 4.16 -14.92
C LEU A 176 -5.88 2.71 -15.25
N SER A 177 -4.91 1.79 -15.12
CA SER A 177 -5.15 0.34 -15.29
C SER A 177 -6.05 -0.26 -14.21
N GLY A 178 -6.35 0.50 -13.15
CA GLY A 178 -7.07 0.03 -11.97
C GLY A 178 -6.17 -0.56 -10.89
N LYS A 179 -4.88 -0.77 -11.16
CA LYS A 179 -3.90 -1.22 -10.16
C LYS A 179 -3.72 -0.17 -9.07
N VAL A 180 -3.67 -0.60 -7.82
CA VAL A 180 -3.47 0.28 -6.65
C VAL A 180 -2.19 -0.12 -5.94
N ALA A 181 -1.36 0.86 -5.59
CA ALA A 181 -0.17 0.68 -4.76
C ALA A 181 -0.39 1.38 -3.40
N LYS A 182 -0.03 0.72 -2.31
CA LYS A 182 0.02 1.32 -0.96
C LYS A 182 1.44 1.81 -0.71
N LEU A 183 1.59 3.09 -0.41
CA LEU A 183 2.87 3.76 -0.20
C LEU A 183 2.96 4.26 1.23
N LYS A 184 4.14 4.14 1.85
CA LYS A 184 4.47 4.74 3.15
C LYS A 184 5.48 5.88 2.89
N VAL A 185 5.04 7.13 2.93
CA VAL A 185 5.78 8.31 2.45
C VAL A 185 5.82 9.41 3.49
N LYS A 186 6.87 10.23 3.49
CA LYS A 186 6.91 11.39 4.38
C LYS A 186 6.06 12.54 3.85
N VAL A 187 5.42 13.30 4.73
CA VAL A 187 4.68 14.53 4.36
C VAL A 187 5.57 15.59 3.72
N THR A 188 6.88 15.53 4.00
CA THR A 188 7.92 16.38 3.43
C THR A 188 8.43 15.91 2.06
N PHE A 189 8.01 14.75 1.56
CA PHE A 189 8.38 14.30 0.22
C PHE A 189 7.73 15.18 -0.84
N SER A 190 8.47 15.46 -1.92
CA SER A 190 7.91 16.12 -3.08
C SER A 190 6.93 15.21 -3.81
N VAL A 191 5.98 15.81 -4.54
CA VAL A 191 5.08 15.07 -5.42
C VAL A 191 5.87 14.28 -6.48
N ALA A 192 7.01 14.81 -6.95
CA ALA A 192 7.91 14.11 -7.86
C ALA A 192 8.49 12.82 -7.24
N ASP A 193 8.93 12.86 -5.99
CA ASP A 193 9.48 11.69 -5.30
C ASP A 193 8.41 10.61 -5.09
N VAL A 194 7.23 11.03 -4.64
CA VAL A 194 6.08 10.13 -4.42
C VAL A 194 5.67 9.46 -5.72
N LYS A 195 5.67 10.21 -6.82
CA LYS A 195 5.42 9.72 -8.17
C LYS A 195 6.48 8.72 -8.61
N ALA A 196 7.76 8.98 -8.37
CA ALA A 196 8.85 8.04 -8.70
C ALA A 196 8.72 6.71 -7.93
N ILE A 197 8.34 6.77 -6.64
CA ILE A 197 8.07 5.59 -5.82
C ILE A 197 6.87 4.82 -6.38
N ALA A 198 5.77 5.51 -6.68
CA ALA A 198 4.57 4.90 -7.24
C ALA A 198 4.85 4.25 -8.60
N ASP A 199 5.60 4.92 -9.47
CA ASP A 199 6.01 4.44 -10.79
C ASP A 199 6.82 3.14 -10.70
N THR A 200 7.71 3.02 -9.71
CA THR A 200 8.48 1.79 -9.44
C THR A 200 7.58 0.61 -9.08
N MET A 201 6.50 0.84 -8.32
CA MET A 201 5.57 -0.22 -7.91
C MET A 201 4.52 -0.54 -8.98
N LEU A 202 4.08 0.46 -9.73
CA LEU A 202 3.00 0.35 -10.70
C LEU A 202 3.51 -0.04 -12.09
N GLY A 203 4.76 0.24 -12.43
CA GLY A 203 5.35 -0.04 -13.74
C GLY A 203 4.92 0.95 -14.82
N THR A 204 4.53 2.16 -14.43
CA THR A 204 4.13 3.26 -15.33
C THR A 204 5.14 4.38 -15.23
N SER A 205 5.39 5.14 -16.31
CA SER A 205 6.22 6.35 -16.24
C SER A 205 5.47 7.54 -16.85
N ALA A 206 5.41 8.66 -16.13
CA ALA A 206 4.98 9.98 -16.62
C ALA A 206 3.48 10.36 -16.52
N GLY A 207 2.76 9.88 -15.50
CA GLY A 207 1.45 10.46 -15.17
C GLY A 207 1.56 11.65 -14.22
N SER A 208 0.54 12.50 -14.14
CA SER A 208 0.41 13.51 -13.08
C SER A 208 -0.42 12.94 -11.93
N LEU A 209 -0.03 13.23 -10.70
CA LEU A 209 -0.80 12.85 -9.52
C LEU A 209 -1.97 13.82 -9.33
N PHE A 210 -3.12 13.27 -8.94
CA PHE A 210 -4.32 14.01 -8.61
C PHE A 210 -4.82 13.60 -7.23
N TYR A 211 -5.27 14.58 -6.46
CA TYR A 211 -5.95 14.38 -5.19
C TYR A 211 -7.20 15.26 -5.14
N LEU A 212 -8.36 14.68 -4.81
CA LEU A 212 -9.66 15.39 -4.79
C LEU A 212 -9.96 16.20 -6.08
N GLY A 213 -9.48 15.72 -7.23
CA GLY A 213 -9.66 16.39 -8.53
C GLY A 213 -8.65 17.50 -8.83
N GLN A 214 -7.80 17.88 -7.87
CA GLN A 214 -6.71 18.82 -8.07
C GLN A 214 -5.46 18.09 -8.59
N GLN A 215 -4.85 18.63 -9.65
CA GLN A 215 -3.53 18.20 -10.11
C GLN A 215 -2.46 18.65 -9.12
N LEU A 216 -1.63 17.72 -8.68
CA LEU A 216 -0.50 18.00 -7.80
C LEU A 216 0.71 18.47 -8.62
N GLU A 217 1.36 19.53 -8.17
CA GLU A 217 2.59 20.08 -8.74
C GLU A 217 3.81 19.31 -8.25
N ASP A 218 4.63 18.81 -9.18
CA ASP A 218 5.82 17.98 -8.92
C ASP A 218 6.83 18.62 -7.93
N SER A 219 6.92 19.97 -7.88
CA SER A 219 7.84 20.70 -6.98
C SER A 219 7.34 20.90 -5.55
N LYS A 220 6.05 20.67 -5.27
CA LYS A 220 5.47 20.88 -3.94
C LYS A 220 5.55 19.61 -3.10
N ILE A 221 5.54 19.77 -1.78
CA ILE A 221 5.52 18.66 -0.82
C ILE A 221 4.09 18.20 -0.54
N LEU A 222 3.92 16.96 -0.09
CA LEU A 222 2.59 16.40 0.23
C LEU A 222 1.83 17.20 1.29
N ALA A 223 2.55 17.79 2.26
CA ALA A 223 1.96 18.63 3.31
C ALA A 223 1.20 19.86 2.77
N CYS A 224 1.44 20.28 1.51
CA CYS A 224 0.74 21.41 0.89
C CYS A 224 -0.69 21.08 0.42
N TYR A 225 -1.11 19.82 0.47
CA TYR A 225 -2.34 19.35 -0.20
C TYR A 225 -3.37 18.71 0.75
N ASP A 226 -3.23 18.88 2.07
CA ASP A 226 -4.10 18.31 3.09
C ASP A 226 -4.31 16.79 2.94
N ILE A 227 -3.30 16.08 2.41
CA ILE A 227 -3.31 14.63 2.26
C ILE A 227 -3.18 13.98 3.64
N LYS A 228 -4.10 13.09 3.96
CA LYS A 228 -4.20 12.40 5.26
C LYS A 228 -3.86 10.91 5.14
N GLU A 229 -3.76 10.24 6.28
CA GLU A 229 -3.64 8.78 6.34
C GLU A 229 -4.75 8.12 5.51
N GLU A 230 -4.38 7.08 4.78
CA GLU A 230 -5.22 6.30 3.87
C GLU A 230 -5.83 7.06 2.68
N SER A 231 -5.35 8.27 2.40
CA SER A 231 -5.80 9.05 1.23
C SER A 231 -5.56 8.32 -0.09
N MET A 232 -6.50 8.45 -1.02
CA MET A 232 -6.41 7.87 -2.37
C MET A 232 -6.05 8.95 -3.41
N LEU A 233 -4.86 8.83 -3.99
CA LEU A 233 -4.38 9.62 -5.12
C LEU A 233 -4.59 8.85 -6.43
N GLN A 234 -4.73 9.58 -7.53
CA GLN A 234 -4.89 9.00 -8.85
C GLN A 234 -3.78 9.47 -9.79
N ILE A 235 -3.21 8.55 -10.56
CA ILE A 235 -2.30 8.89 -11.65
C ILE A 235 -3.12 9.05 -12.92
N LEU A 236 -3.11 10.25 -13.50
CA LEU A 236 -3.70 10.53 -14.80
C LEU A 236 -2.62 10.99 -15.76
N HIS A 237 -2.59 10.42 -16.97
CA HIS A 237 -1.71 10.93 -18.03
C HIS A 237 -2.44 12.06 -18.78
N PRO A 238 -1.82 13.25 -18.92
CA PRO A 238 -2.40 14.30 -19.74
C PRO A 238 -2.56 13.79 -21.18
N LEU A 239 -3.74 14.03 -21.74
CA LEU A 239 -3.96 13.81 -23.16
C LEU A 239 -3.15 14.84 -23.94
N PHE A 240 -2.48 14.40 -25.00
CA PHE A 240 -1.87 15.29 -25.97
C PHE A 240 -2.33 14.92 -27.37
N GLN A 241 -2.23 15.89 -28.27
CA GLN A 241 -2.65 15.72 -29.65
C GLN A 241 -1.49 15.25 -30.52
N VAL A 242 -1.78 14.30 -31.40
CA VAL A 242 -0.93 13.93 -32.53
C VAL A 242 -1.71 14.08 -33.83
N PHE A 243 -0.96 14.30 -34.90
CA PHE A 243 -1.51 14.41 -36.25
C PHE A 243 -1.23 13.11 -37.00
N VAL A 244 -2.22 12.57 -37.68
CA VAL A 244 -2.07 11.40 -38.54
C VAL A 244 -2.40 11.81 -39.97
N LYS A 245 -1.38 11.87 -40.82
CA LYS A 245 -1.54 12.06 -42.26
C LYS A 245 -1.99 10.73 -42.88
N THR A 246 -3.18 10.70 -43.45
CA THR A 246 -3.77 9.50 -44.05
C THR A 246 -3.17 9.21 -45.43
N TRP A 247 -3.46 8.03 -45.97
CA TRP A 247 -3.04 7.62 -47.32
C TRP A 247 -3.63 8.51 -48.42
N SER A 248 -4.74 9.22 -48.16
CA SER A 248 -5.36 10.20 -49.06
C SER A 248 -4.67 11.56 -49.04
N GLY A 249 -3.78 11.81 -48.07
CA GLY A 249 -3.10 13.09 -47.84
C GLY A 249 -3.77 14.01 -46.82
N ARG A 250 -4.94 13.64 -46.28
CA ARG A 250 -5.65 14.40 -45.24
C ARG A 250 -4.98 14.24 -43.87
N THR A 251 -5.11 15.24 -42.99
CA THR A 251 -4.58 15.17 -41.61
C THR A 251 -5.71 14.96 -40.61
N LEU A 252 -5.58 13.94 -39.77
CA LEU A 252 -6.47 13.62 -38.66
C LEU A 252 -5.84 14.05 -37.33
N THR A 253 -6.61 14.65 -36.44
CA THR A 253 -6.14 14.95 -35.08
C THR A 253 -6.66 13.88 -34.11
N LEU A 254 -5.76 13.31 -33.31
CA LEU A 254 -6.06 12.30 -32.31
C LEU A 254 -5.55 12.74 -30.93
N ASP A 255 -6.41 12.67 -29.92
CA ASP A 255 -5.99 12.76 -28.51
C ASP A 255 -5.47 11.41 -28.04
N VAL A 256 -4.23 11.37 -27.56
CA VAL A 256 -3.51 10.17 -27.13
C VAL A 256 -2.81 10.40 -25.80
N GLN A 257 -2.39 9.31 -25.14
CA GLN A 257 -1.56 9.35 -23.93
C GLN A 257 -0.22 8.67 -24.23
N GLN A 258 0.82 9.01 -23.47
CA GLN A 258 2.20 8.58 -23.75
C GLN A 258 2.36 7.05 -23.65
N ASN A 259 1.58 6.43 -22.77
CA ASN A 259 1.54 4.99 -22.51
C ASN A 259 0.59 4.20 -23.43
N MET A 260 -0.16 4.87 -24.32
CA MET A 260 -1.01 4.17 -25.29
C MET A 260 -0.15 3.38 -26.25
N THR A 261 -0.62 2.20 -26.64
CA THR A 261 0.04 1.39 -27.67
C THR A 261 -0.28 1.91 -29.07
N VAL A 262 0.57 1.54 -30.04
CA VAL A 262 0.29 1.79 -31.45
C VAL A 262 -1.01 1.11 -31.88
N GLN A 263 -1.36 -0.04 -31.29
CA GLN A 263 -2.63 -0.70 -31.51
C GLN A 263 -3.82 0.18 -31.09
N ASP A 264 -3.75 0.82 -29.92
CA ASP A 264 -4.80 1.73 -29.47
C ASP A 264 -4.96 2.96 -30.39
N VAL A 265 -3.85 3.44 -30.96
CA VAL A 265 -3.89 4.52 -31.97
C VAL A 265 -4.60 4.04 -33.24
N LYS A 266 -4.33 2.81 -33.70
CA LYS A 266 -5.03 2.24 -34.86
C LYS A 266 -6.53 2.06 -34.61
N ASP A 267 -6.91 1.69 -33.39
CA ASP A 267 -8.32 1.58 -33.00
C ASP A 267 -9.01 2.95 -33.00
N LYS A 268 -8.31 4.02 -32.56
CA LYS A 268 -8.80 5.40 -32.67
C LYS A 268 -8.98 5.83 -34.13
N ILE A 269 -8.07 5.44 -35.02
CA ILE A 269 -8.19 5.69 -36.46
C ILE A 269 -9.38 4.91 -37.04
N PHE A 270 -9.57 3.65 -36.66
CA PHE A 270 -10.73 2.85 -37.08
C PHE A 270 -12.05 3.51 -36.64
N LYS A 271 -12.13 4.03 -35.42
CA LYS A 271 -13.34 4.74 -34.95
C LYS A 271 -13.69 5.95 -35.83
N LYS A 272 -12.69 6.67 -36.33
CA LYS A 272 -12.89 7.89 -37.14
C LYS A 272 -13.05 7.62 -38.65
N LEU A 273 -12.28 6.70 -39.21
CA LEU A 273 -12.25 6.44 -40.66
C LEU A 273 -12.94 5.13 -41.06
N LYS A 274 -13.27 4.25 -40.10
CA LYS A 274 -13.81 2.90 -40.36
C LYS A 274 -12.88 2.00 -41.18
N ILE A 275 -11.58 2.31 -41.26
CA ILE A 275 -10.58 1.47 -41.93
C ILE A 275 -10.13 0.35 -40.98
N PRO A 276 -10.27 -0.94 -41.34
CA PRO A 276 -9.87 -2.05 -40.49
C PRO A 276 -8.42 -1.96 -40.01
N VAL A 277 -8.19 -2.26 -38.73
CA VAL A 277 -6.91 -2.06 -38.04
C VAL A 277 -5.75 -2.83 -38.68
N HIS A 278 -6.03 -4.02 -39.22
CA HIS A 278 -5.02 -4.85 -39.90
C HIS A 278 -4.52 -4.24 -41.22
N LEU A 279 -5.31 -3.38 -41.87
CA LEU A 279 -4.90 -2.64 -43.06
C LEU A 279 -4.09 -1.39 -42.70
N GLN A 280 -4.18 -0.90 -41.47
CA GLN A 280 -3.50 0.31 -41.05
C GLN A 280 -2.02 0.04 -40.73
N SER A 281 -1.15 0.73 -41.46
CA SER A 281 0.28 0.81 -41.15
C SER A 281 0.64 2.23 -40.73
N ILE A 282 1.03 2.38 -39.47
CA ILE A 282 1.48 3.66 -38.93
C ILE A 282 2.99 3.76 -39.08
N ILE A 283 3.45 4.91 -39.56
CA ILE A 283 4.85 5.23 -39.83
C ILE A 283 5.20 6.52 -39.11
N PHE A 284 6.35 6.55 -38.44
CA PHE A 284 6.90 7.74 -37.82
C PHE A 284 8.41 7.76 -38.01
N SER A 285 8.96 8.92 -38.39
CA SER A 285 10.41 9.09 -38.64
C SER A 285 10.98 8.00 -39.57
N GLY A 286 10.24 7.65 -40.63
CA GLY A 286 10.62 6.62 -41.61
C GLY A 286 10.50 5.16 -41.12
N LYS A 287 10.09 4.91 -39.87
CA LYS A 287 9.93 3.57 -39.29
C LYS A 287 8.46 3.18 -39.18
N ARG A 288 8.15 1.96 -39.58
CA ARG A 288 6.83 1.35 -39.35
C ARG A 288 6.72 0.96 -37.87
N LEU A 289 5.64 1.40 -37.24
CA LEU A 289 5.41 1.19 -35.82
C LEU A 289 4.77 -0.19 -35.57
N GLU A 290 5.29 -0.89 -34.56
CA GLU A 290 4.77 -2.17 -34.09
C GLU A 290 3.60 -1.99 -33.12
N GLY A 291 2.53 -2.78 -33.30
CA GLY A 291 1.27 -2.64 -32.55
C GLY A 291 1.41 -2.75 -31.03
N GLY A 292 2.29 -3.61 -30.53
CA GLY A 292 2.45 -3.89 -29.11
C GLY A 292 3.33 -2.91 -28.33
N ARG A 293 3.95 -1.92 -28.99
CA ARG A 293 4.79 -0.91 -28.31
C ARG A 293 4.00 0.37 -28.04
N ASP A 294 4.36 1.07 -26.98
CA ASP A 294 3.77 2.35 -26.59
C ASP A 294 4.31 3.54 -27.42
N LEU A 295 3.63 4.68 -27.35
CA LEU A 295 4.06 5.92 -28.02
C LEU A 295 5.34 6.49 -27.40
N ALA A 296 5.57 6.27 -26.11
CA ALA A 296 6.76 6.67 -25.38
C ALA A 296 8.04 6.09 -25.99
N SER A 297 8.03 4.79 -26.30
CA SER A 297 9.19 4.05 -26.83
C SER A 297 9.65 4.57 -28.20
N TYR A 298 8.73 5.10 -29.00
CA TYR A 298 9.05 5.75 -30.28
C TYR A 298 9.35 7.25 -30.15
N ARG A 299 9.37 7.79 -28.92
CA ARG A 299 9.57 9.22 -28.63
C ARG A 299 8.56 10.11 -29.37
N ILE A 300 7.33 9.63 -29.52
CA ILE A 300 6.24 10.40 -30.11
C ILE A 300 5.78 11.42 -29.07
N GLN A 301 5.81 12.70 -29.44
CA GLN A 301 5.50 13.82 -28.55
C GLN A 301 4.25 14.58 -29.01
N LYS A 302 3.81 15.54 -28.20
CA LYS A 302 2.77 16.50 -28.55
C LYS A 302 3.03 17.13 -29.93
N HIS A 303 1.99 17.17 -30.76
CA HIS A 303 1.99 17.68 -32.13
C HIS A 303 2.88 16.89 -33.12
N SER A 304 3.33 15.69 -32.77
CA SER A 304 4.01 14.81 -33.73
C SER A 304 3.10 14.45 -34.90
N THR A 305 3.66 14.38 -36.11
CA THR A 305 2.93 13.94 -37.31
C THR A 305 3.33 12.52 -37.67
N LEU A 306 2.37 11.60 -37.54
CA LEU A 306 2.43 10.21 -37.97
C LEU A 306 1.89 10.12 -39.39
N SER A 307 2.40 9.19 -40.20
CA SER A 307 1.83 8.84 -41.50
C SER A 307 1.12 7.50 -41.41
N MET A 308 -0.13 7.42 -41.86
CA MET A 308 -0.87 6.17 -42.00
C MET A 308 -0.91 5.79 -43.49
N VAL A 309 -0.41 4.60 -43.79
CA VAL A 309 -0.49 3.98 -45.11
C VAL A 309 -1.22 2.65 -45.01
N LEU A 310 -1.74 2.15 -46.13
CA LEU A 310 -2.34 0.81 -46.17
C LEU A 310 -1.24 -0.26 -46.27
N ALA A 311 -1.47 -1.42 -45.66
CA ALA A 311 -0.47 -2.49 -45.56
C ALA A 311 -0.01 -3.02 -46.95
N PRO A 312 1.26 -3.44 -47.11
CA PRO A 312 1.88 -3.74 -48.42
C PRO A 312 1.24 -4.91 -49.19
N SER A 313 0.49 -5.78 -48.52
CA SER A 313 -0.23 -6.90 -49.14
C SER A 313 -1.59 -6.48 -49.75
N SER A 314 -1.80 -5.17 -49.91
CA SER A 314 -3.01 -4.58 -50.48
C SER A 314 -2.58 -3.68 -51.64
N THR A 315 -2.77 -4.17 -52.86
CA THR A 315 -2.68 -3.32 -54.05
C THR A 315 -3.85 -2.35 -54.00
N ILE A 316 -3.57 -1.05 -53.93
CA ILE A 316 -4.62 -0.04 -53.97
C ILE A 316 -4.97 0.25 -55.42
N MET A 317 -6.23 0.04 -55.80
CA MET A 317 -6.73 0.40 -57.12
C MET A 317 -7.85 1.42 -56.99
N ARG A 318 -7.81 2.46 -57.83
CA ARG A 318 -8.95 3.37 -57.99
C ARG A 318 -9.75 2.94 -59.21
N ILE A 319 -11.03 2.69 -59.01
CA ILE A 319 -11.91 2.16 -60.06
C ILE A 319 -13.23 2.93 -60.01
N GLU A 320 -13.60 3.51 -61.14
CA GLU A 320 -14.92 4.08 -61.35
C GLU A 320 -15.97 2.96 -61.44
N VAL A 321 -17.07 3.09 -60.72
CA VAL A 321 -18.11 2.04 -60.58
C VAL A 321 -18.60 1.56 -61.94
N GLY A 322 -18.88 2.47 -62.87
CA GLY A 322 -19.34 2.16 -64.23
C GLY A 322 -18.35 1.37 -65.06
N LYS A 323 -17.05 1.41 -64.71
CA LYS A 323 -15.98 0.66 -65.37
C LYS A 323 -15.75 -0.74 -64.77
N ILE A 324 -16.46 -1.12 -63.69
CA ILE A 324 -16.36 -2.46 -63.09
C ILE A 324 -17.05 -3.49 -64.00
N THR A 325 -18.33 -3.26 -64.31
CA THR A 325 -19.13 -4.09 -65.20
C THR A 325 -20.37 -3.32 -65.67
N SER A 326 -20.84 -3.58 -66.89
CA SER A 326 -22.06 -2.97 -67.44
C SER A 326 -23.33 -3.35 -66.66
N SER A 327 -23.29 -4.49 -65.95
CA SER A 327 -24.39 -5.04 -65.15
C SER A 327 -24.50 -4.46 -63.73
N ILE A 328 -23.64 -3.54 -63.33
CA ILE A 328 -23.65 -2.99 -61.97
C ILE A 328 -24.90 -2.12 -61.77
N SER A 329 -25.66 -2.41 -60.72
CA SER A 329 -26.90 -1.72 -60.35
C SER A 329 -26.70 -0.94 -59.05
N HIS A 330 -27.48 0.13 -58.83
CA HIS A 330 -27.44 0.87 -57.57
C HIS A 330 -27.88 0.01 -56.37
N PHE A 331 -28.67 -1.05 -56.62
CA PHE A 331 -29.08 -2.02 -55.61
C PHE A 331 -28.03 -3.10 -55.30
N SER A 332 -26.92 -3.15 -56.07
CA SER A 332 -25.85 -4.13 -55.82
C SER A 332 -25.23 -3.88 -54.44
N THR A 333 -25.12 -4.95 -53.63
CA THR A 333 -24.43 -4.89 -52.33
C THR A 333 -22.93 -4.86 -52.51
N VAL A 334 -22.21 -4.30 -51.53
CA VAL A 334 -20.74 -4.24 -51.55
C VAL A 334 -20.12 -5.64 -51.72
N ARG A 335 -20.70 -6.68 -51.10
CA ARG A 335 -20.31 -8.08 -51.35
C ARG A 335 -20.39 -8.46 -52.83
N THR A 336 -21.52 -8.18 -53.47
CA THR A 336 -21.69 -8.48 -54.90
C THR A 336 -20.73 -7.67 -55.77
N VAL A 337 -20.41 -6.43 -55.39
CA VAL A 337 -19.41 -5.60 -56.10
C VAL A 337 -18.01 -6.21 -55.97
N LYS A 338 -17.61 -6.68 -54.78
CA LYS A 338 -16.33 -7.40 -54.57
C LYS A 338 -16.25 -8.64 -55.46
N GLU A 339 -17.33 -9.41 -55.56
CA GLU A 339 -17.43 -10.59 -56.44
C GLU A 339 -17.37 -10.22 -57.93
N MET A 340 -18.05 -9.14 -58.34
CA MET A 340 -17.98 -8.64 -59.72
C MET A 340 -16.57 -8.21 -60.11
N ILE A 341 -15.86 -7.51 -59.23
CA ILE A 341 -14.46 -7.12 -59.45
C ILE A 341 -13.58 -8.37 -59.54
N ARG A 342 -13.80 -9.36 -58.67
CA ARG A 342 -13.08 -10.64 -58.71
C ARG A 342 -13.31 -11.39 -60.01
N SER A 343 -14.55 -11.47 -60.48
CA SER A 343 -14.90 -12.13 -61.73
C SER A 343 -14.32 -11.43 -62.96
N LYS A 344 -14.34 -10.09 -62.99
CA LYS A 344 -13.89 -9.31 -64.15
C LYS A 344 -12.39 -9.08 -64.23
N LYS A 345 -11.74 -8.86 -63.08
CA LYS A 345 -10.31 -8.51 -63.02
C LYS A 345 -9.42 -9.63 -62.49
N GLY A 346 -9.98 -10.72 -61.98
CA GLY A 346 -9.22 -11.82 -61.38
C GLY A 346 -8.56 -11.46 -60.05
N ILE A 347 -8.98 -10.35 -59.42
CA ILE A 347 -8.40 -9.83 -58.18
C ILE A 347 -9.36 -10.06 -57.03
N THR A 348 -8.89 -10.71 -55.96
CA THR A 348 -9.66 -10.83 -54.72
C THR A 348 -9.65 -9.48 -53.99
N VAL A 349 -10.81 -8.83 -53.95
CA VAL A 349 -11.00 -7.57 -53.22
C VAL A 349 -11.13 -7.86 -51.74
N LYS A 350 -10.23 -7.30 -50.93
CA LYS A 350 -10.33 -7.37 -49.47
C LYS A 350 -11.35 -6.37 -48.95
N GLU A 351 -11.24 -5.12 -49.38
CA GLU A 351 -12.06 -4.02 -48.90
C GLU A 351 -12.43 -3.07 -50.03
N ILE A 352 -13.58 -2.41 -49.93
CA ILE A 352 -13.95 -1.32 -50.83
C ILE A 352 -14.13 -0.07 -49.96
N LEU A 353 -13.49 1.01 -50.36
CA LEU A 353 -13.51 2.30 -49.70
C LEU A 353 -14.21 3.31 -50.62
N TYR A 354 -15.16 4.06 -50.08
CA TYR A 354 -15.70 5.25 -50.73
C TYR A 354 -15.25 6.48 -49.94
N GLY A 355 -14.45 7.33 -50.59
CA GLY A 355 -13.68 8.36 -49.89
C GLY A 355 -12.69 7.73 -48.90
N GLU A 356 -12.93 7.90 -47.60
CA GLU A 356 -12.08 7.33 -46.53
C GLU A 356 -12.80 6.27 -45.68
N LYS A 357 -14.05 5.92 -46.03
CA LYS A 357 -14.89 5.00 -45.25
C LYS A 357 -14.89 3.62 -45.90
N ALA A 358 -14.58 2.58 -45.12
CA ALA A 358 -14.79 1.20 -45.56
C ALA A 358 -16.29 0.94 -45.69
N LEU A 359 -16.68 0.38 -46.83
CA LEU A 359 -18.05 -0.01 -47.11
C LEU A 359 -18.32 -1.38 -46.50
N ASP A 360 -19.44 -1.50 -45.82
CA ASP A 360 -19.89 -2.76 -45.24
C ASP A 360 -20.58 -3.62 -46.32
N ASP A 361 -20.20 -4.90 -46.34
CA ASP A 361 -20.57 -5.91 -47.34
C ASP A 361 -22.08 -6.11 -47.50
N GLU A 362 -22.87 -5.85 -46.45
CA GLU A 362 -24.32 -6.07 -46.44
C GLU A 362 -25.11 -4.92 -47.10
N PHE A 363 -24.51 -3.75 -47.24
CA PHE A 363 -25.23 -2.56 -47.74
C PHE A 363 -25.07 -2.38 -49.25
N SER A 364 -26.11 -1.81 -49.89
CA SER A 364 -26.12 -1.48 -51.32
C SER A 364 -25.31 -0.23 -51.66
N LEU A 365 -24.93 -0.07 -52.92
CA LEU A 365 -24.32 1.18 -53.41
C LEU A 365 -25.25 2.39 -53.18
N GLU A 366 -26.57 2.21 -53.33
CA GLU A 366 -27.59 3.22 -53.04
C GLU A 366 -27.55 3.69 -51.58
N HIS A 367 -27.35 2.78 -50.61
CA HIS A 367 -27.23 3.14 -49.19
C HIS A 367 -26.13 4.18 -48.93
N TYR A 368 -25.06 4.15 -49.74
CA TYR A 368 -23.94 5.07 -49.64
C TYR A 368 -24.02 6.25 -50.63
N GLY A 369 -25.10 6.35 -51.42
CA GLY A 369 -25.25 7.36 -52.47
C GLY A 369 -24.22 7.22 -53.60
N ILE A 370 -23.72 6.00 -53.84
CA ILE A 370 -22.71 5.71 -54.85
C ILE A 370 -23.39 5.52 -56.22
N ASN A 371 -22.94 6.28 -57.21
CA ASN A 371 -23.42 6.20 -58.59
C ASN A 371 -22.36 5.61 -59.54
N LYS A 372 -22.69 5.46 -60.83
CA LYS A 372 -21.78 4.86 -61.81
C LYS A 372 -20.53 5.69 -62.08
N GLU A 373 -20.58 7.01 -61.89
CA GLU A 373 -19.45 7.93 -62.09
C GLU A 373 -18.56 8.02 -60.84
N THR A 374 -18.95 7.37 -59.75
CA THR A 374 -18.23 7.44 -58.49
C THR A 374 -16.94 6.62 -58.55
N GLU A 375 -15.84 7.20 -58.07
CA GLU A 375 -14.57 6.50 -57.91
C GLU A 375 -14.52 5.78 -56.54
N LEU A 376 -14.27 4.47 -56.58
CA LEU A 376 -14.03 3.64 -55.41
C LEU A 376 -12.55 3.31 -55.30
N THR A 377 -12.07 3.20 -54.06
CA THR A 377 -10.73 2.67 -53.77
C THR A 377 -10.86 1.23 -53.30
N VAL A 378 -10.19 0.31 -54.00
CA VAL A 378 -10.35 -1.15 -53.91
C VAL A 378 -9.02 -1.81 -53.54
#